data_AF-A0A968WAQ8-F1
#
_entry.id   AF-A0A968WAQ8-F1
#
_cell.length_a   1.000
_cell.length_b   1.000
_cell.length_c   1.000
_cell.angle_alpha   90.00
_cell.angle_beta   90.00
_cell.angle_gamma   90.00
#
_symmetry.space_group_name_H-M   'P 1'
#
loop_
_entity.id
_entity.type
_entity.pdbx_description
1 polymer ?
#
loop_
_entity_poly.entity_id
_entity_poly.type
_entity_poly.pdbx_seq_one_letter_code
_entity_poly.pdbx_strand_id
1 'polypeptide(L)'
;MPDSSPEHKPSQMIRVPTPIIGAVRELSRLHRQGRTSEILQGLEELISTLESSSSSRYNTNSKTLSEIMERLDKVESNKTDECSSNEIVDAERINNLEDKVDSIVSRMEQFTDAIRQIQNHLNNQQKSNKKSYYNNSSYSRQTPRMKPLAEEGLAKRLSVSLEALRKERIDLPSPHFVAWCKRRDTSNIGWEYNQDTGLYHPVM
;
A
#
# COMPACT_ATOMS: atom_id res chain seq x y z
N MET A 1 -74.53 3.96 58.36
CA MET A 1 -73.61 5.08 58.06
C MET A 1 -72.45 4.98 59.04
N PRO A 2 -71.25 4.51 58.65
CA PRO A 2 -70.13 4.53 59.57
C PRO A 2 -69.49 5.93 59.55
N ASP A 3 -69.59 6.58 60.71
CA ASP A 3 -68.76 7.68 61.17
C ASP A 3 -67.31 7.17 61.30
N SER A 4 -66.37 7.83 60.62
CA SER A 4 -64.94 7.62 60.83
C SER A 4 -64.28 8.98 61.05
N SER A 5 -64.56 9.52 62.23
CA SER A 5 -63.70 10.52 62.85
C SER A 5 -62.26 9.96 62.96
N PRO A 6 -61.22 10.70 62.55
CA PRO A 6 -59.85 10.20 62.60
C PRO A 6 -59.41 10.03 64.06
N GLU A 7 -59.17 8.80 64.48
CA GLU A 7 -58.57 8.48 65.79
C GLU A 7 -57.27 9.26 65.98
N HIS A 8 -57.27 10.26 66.86
CA HIS A 8 -56.08 11.02 67.21
C HIS A 8 -55.21 10.21 68.18
N LYS A 9 -54.46 9.24 67.64
CA LYS A 9 -53.50 8.45 68.42
C LYS A 9 -52.42 9.37 69.04
N PRO A 10 -52.04 9.18 70.31
CA PRO A 10 -51.01 9.99 70.95
C PRO A 10 -49.64 9.77 70.29
N SER A 11 -48.80 10.82 70.26
CA SER A 11 -47.46 10.74 69.67
C SER A 11 -46.61 9.69 70.37
N GLN A 12 -46.04 8.75 69.59
CA GLN A 12 -45.15 7.71 70.10
C GLN A 12 -43.68 8.12 69.97
N MET A 13 -42.87 7.78 70.98
CA MET A 13 -41.43 8.00 70.95
C MET A 13 -40.73 6.85 70.21
N ILE A 14 -40.27 7.13 68.98
CA ILE A 14 -39.51 6.18 68.18
C ILE A 14 -38.02 6.46 68.39
N ARG A 15 -37.25 5.43 68.74
CA ARG A 15 -35.78 5.54 68.75
C ARG A 15 -35.28 5.60 67.32
N VAL A 16 -34.42 6.57 67.04
CA VAL A 16 -33.85 6.80 65.72
C VAL A 16 -32.32 6.75 65.81
N PRO A 17 -31.62 6.10 64.85
CA PRO A 17 -30.17 6.11 64.78
C PRO A 17 -29.57 7.53 64.82
N THR A 18 -28.46 7.68 65.54
CA THR A 18 -27.76 8.96 65.73
C THR A 18 -27.51 9.75 64.44
N PRO A 19 -27.13 9.13 63.30
CA PRO A 19 -26.88 9.87 62.06
C PRO A 19 -28.10 10.60 61.50
N ILE A 20 -29.32 10.10 61.76
CA ILE A 20 -30.54 10.61 61.13
C ILE A 20 -31.41 11.46 62.08
N ILE A 21 -30.98 11.64 63.33
CA ILE A 21 -31.75 12.40 64.33
C ILE A 21 -31.99 13.86 63.89
N GLY A 22 -31.01 14.48 63.22
CA GLY A 22 -31.13 15.84 62.70
C GLY A 22 -32.19 15.94 61.60
N ALA A 23 -32.14 15.02 60.63
CA ALA A 23 -33.10 14.96 59.53
C ALA A 23 -34.54 14.71 60.04
N VAL A 24 -34.72 13.79 60.99
CA VAL A 24 -36.05 13.49 61.56
C VAL A 24 -36.61 14.66 62.37
N ARG A 25 -35.76 15.39 63.10
CA ARG A 25 -36.18 16.62 63.81
C ARG A 25 -36.62 17.70 62.83
N GLU A 26 -35.86 17.94 61.77
CA GLU A 26 -36.23 18.90 60.73
C GLU A 26 -37.51 18.48 60.00
N LEU A 27 -37.67 17.20 59.65
CA LEU A 27 -38.88 16.70 59.01
C LEU A 27 -40.11 16.88 59.92
N SER A 28 -39.96 16.59 61.22
CA SER A 28 -41.02 16.82 62.21
C SER A 28 -41.36 18.30 62.35
N ARG A 29 -40.35 19.18 62.32
CA ARG A 29 -40.54 20.63 62.34
C ARG A 29 -41.30 21.11 61.11
N LEU A 30 -40.90 20.66 59.93
CA LEU A 30 -41.52 21.02 58.65
C LEU A 30 -42.96 20.49 58.54
N HIS A 31 -43.23 19.29 59.06
CA HIS A 31 -44.57 18.73 59.14
C HIS A 31 -45.50 19.58 60.01
N ARG A 32 -45.04 20.01 61.19
CA ARG A 32 -45.80 20.92 62.07
C ARG A 32 -46.04 22.29 61.44
N GLN A 33 -45.17 22.71 60.52
CA GLN A 33 -45.30 23.96 59.76
C GLN A 33 -46.16 23.83 58.51
N GLY A 34 -46.71 22.65 58.20
CA GLY A 34 -47.52 22.42 57.01
C GLY A 34 -46.74 22.43 55.69
N ARG A 35 -45.39 22.43 55.74
CA ARG A 35 -44.52 22.53 54.55
C ARG A 35 -44.23 21.19 53.88
N THR A 36 -44.86 20.11 54.34
CA THR A 36 -44.65 18.76 53.77
C THR A 36 -45.02 18.70 52.29
N SER A 37 -46.07 19.42 51.87
CA SER A 37 -46.49 19.49 50.47
C SER A 37 -45.45 20.16 49.57
N GLU A 38 -44.84 21.26 50.02
CA GLU A 38 -43.78 21.98 49.28
C GLU A 38 -42.56 21.08 49.06
N ILE A 39 -42.19 20.28 50.06
CA ILE A 39 -41.05 19.34 49.98
C ILE A 39 -41.35 18.22 48.99
N LEU A 40 -42.56 17.63 49.06
CA LEU A 40 -42.97 16.58 48.13
C LEU A 40 -43.03 17.12 46.69
N GLN A 41 -43.56 18.32 46.50
CA GLN A 41 -43.60 18.99 45.20
C GLN A 41 -42.17 19.25 44.67
N GLY A 42 -41.26 19.76 45.50
CA GLY A 42 -39.88 19.98 45.10
C GLY A 42 -39.12 18.70 44.76
N LEU A 43 -39.40 17.60 45.47
CA LEU A 43 -38.84 16.28 45.15
C LEU A 43 -39.40 15.74 43.82
N GLU A 44 -40.69 15.89 43.57
CA GLU A 44 -41.32 15.49 42.32
C GLU A 44 -40.77 16.27 41.12
N GLU A 45 -40.54 17.58 41.28
CA GLU A 45 -39.91 18.42 40.26
C GLU A 45 -38.45 18.02 39.99
N LEU A 46 -37.68 17.70 41.03
CA LEU A 46 -36.30 17.19 40.90
C LEU A 46 -36.25 15.83 40.20
N ILE A 47 -37.16 14.91 40.52
CA ILE A 47 -37.26 13.62 39.86
C ILE A 47 -37.63 13.82 38.38
N SER A 48 -38.65 14.64 38.11
CA SER A 48 -39.13 14.93 36.75
C SER A 48 -38.04 15.56 35.86
N THR A 49 -37.26 16.50 36.41
CA THR A 49 -36.15 17.14 35.69
C THR A 49 -35.02 16.16 35.39
N LEU A 50 -34.66 15.29 36.34
CA LEU A 50 -33.65 14.26 36.14
C LEU A 50 -34.07 13.26 35.05
N GLU A 51 -35.32 12.79 35.09
CA GLU A 51 -35.85 11.82 34.13
C GLU A 51 -36.00 12.41 32.72
N SER A 52 -36.38 13.69 32.61
CA SER A 52 -36.41 14.41 31.33
C SER A 52 -35.01 14.58 30.74
N SER A 53 -34.02 14.91 31.58
CA SER A 53 -32.63 15.07 31.17
C SER A 53 -32.01 13.74 30.70
N SER A 54 -32.34 12.64 31.39
CA SER A 54 -31.84 11.32 31.06
C SER A 54 -32.52 10.81 29.79
N SER A 55 -33.84 10.88 29.68
CA SER A 55 -34.60 10.47 28.49
C SER A 55 -34.16 11.22 27.23
N SER A 56 -33.89 12.52 27.33
CA SER A 56 -33.35 13.31 26.21
C SER A 56 -31.97 12.80 25.77
N ARG A 57 -31.07 12.52 26.73
CA ARG A 57 -29.74 11.97 26.45
C ARG A 57 -29.79 10.55 25.89
N TYR A 58 -30.70 9.71 26.37
CA TYR A 58 -30.90 8.36 25.83
C TYR A 58 -31.45 8.40 24.40
N ASN A 59 -32.41 9.27 24.11
CA ASN A 59 -32.97 9.41 22.76
C ASN A 59 -31.94 9.92 21.76
N THR A 60 -31.13 10.91 22.14
CA THR A 60 -30.05 11.42 21.29
C THR A 60 -29.00 10.35 21.02
N ASN A 61 -28.54 9.64 22.05
CA ASN A 61 -27.60 8.53 21.89
C ASN A 61 -28.17 7.39 21.03
N SER A 62 -29.43 7.01 21.25
CA SER A 62 -30.12 5.99 20.46
C SER A 62 -30.18 6.38 18.98
N LYS A 63 -30.56 7.63 18.69
CA LYS A 63 -30.57 8.16 17.32
C LYS A 63 -29.19 8.13 16.68
N THR A 64 -28.15 8.57 17.41
CA THR A 64 -26.78 8.54 16.89
C THR A 64 -26.28 7.11 16.65
N LEU A 65 -26.65 6.15 17.49
CA LEU A 65 -26.30 4.74 17.30
C LEU A 65 -27.00 4.15 16.07
N SER A 66 -28.28 4.46 15.85
CA SER A 66 -28.99 4.05 14.64
C SER A 66 -28.35 4.63 13.38
N GLU A 67 -27.97 5.90 13.40
CA GLU A 67 -27.31 6.56 12.26
C GLU A 67 -25.92 5.97 11.99
N ILE A 68 -25.17 5.61 13.04
CA ILE A 68 -23.89 4.90 12.91
C ILE A 68 -24.09 3.51 12.30
N MET A 69 -25.10 2.77 12.73
CA MET A 69 -25.43 1.44 12.19
C MET A 69 -25.77 1.51 10.70
N GLU A 70 -26.67 2.41 10.31
CA GLU A 70 -27.05 2.58 8.89
C GLU A 70 -25.85 2.97 8.02
N ARG A 71 -24.97 3.84 8.52
CA ARG A 71 -23.74 4.20 7.80
C ARG A 71 -22.77 3.03 7.68
N LEU A 72 -22.68 2.17 8.69
CA LEU A 72 -21.82 1.00 8.66
C LEU A 72 -22.32 -0.01 7.62
N ASP A 73 -23.62 -0.29 7.61
CA ASP A 73 -24.26 -1.20 6.63
C ASP A 73 -24.02 -0.74 5.19
N LYS A 74 -24.10 0.57 4.95
CA LYS A 74 -23.84 1.16 3.63
C LYS A 74 -22.37 1.03 3.21
N VAL A 75 -21.44 1.21 4.14
CA VAL A 75 -20.00 1.05 3.85
C VAL A 75 -19.68 -0.41 3.57
N GLU A 76 -20.23 -1.34 4.34
CA GLU A 76 -20.05 -2.77 4.14
C GLU A 76 -20.59 -3.22 2.78
N SER A 77 -21.80 -2.80 2.41
CA SER A 77 -22.40 -3.09 1.10
C SER A 77 -21.57 -2.55 -0.07
N ASN A 78 -21.01 -1.34 0.05
CA ASN A 78 -20.14 -0.79 -0.99
C ASN A 78 -18.82 -1.58 -1.11
N LYS A 79 -18.26 -2.04 0.02
CA LYS A 79 -17.00 -2.79 0.05
C LYS A 79 -17.14 -4.17 -0.59
N THR A 80 -18.29 -4.83 -0.42
CA THR A 80 -18.53 -6.15 -1.03
C THR A 80 -18.61 -6.09 -2.55
N ASP A 81 -19.20 -5.05 -3.12
CA ASP A 81 -19.34 -4.89 -4.57
C ASP A 81 -18.01 -4.49 -5.25
N GLU A 82 -17.20 -3.68 -4.57
CA GLU A 82 -15.90 -3.24 -5.07
C GLU A 82 -14.82 -4.33 -4.95
N CYS A 83 -14.92 -5.23 -3.96
CA CYS A 83 -13.95 -6.31 -3.75
C CYS A 83 -14.10 -7.43 -4.79
N SER A 84 -15.33 -7.82 -5.12
CA SER A 84 -15.60 -8.88 -6.11
C SER A 84 -15.09 -8.50 -7.50
N SER A 85 -15.28 -7.25 -7.92
CA SER A 85 -14.95 -6.81 -9.27
C SER A 85 -13.44 -6.64 -9.50
N ASN A 86 -12.73 -6.07 -8.52
CA ASN A 86 -11.29 -5.81 -8.66
C ASN A 86 -10.45 -7.08 -8.51
N GLU A 87 -10.84 -8.00 -7.61
CA GLU A 87 -10.10 -9.24 -7.37
C GLU A 87 -10.19 -10.21 -8.57
N ILE A 88 -11.35 -10.28 -9.24
CA ILE A 88 -11.52 -11.06 -10.47
C ILE A 88 -10.69 -10.47 -11.62
N VAL A 89 -10.71 -9.14 -11.79
CA VAL A 89 -9.94 -8.45 -12.85
C VAL A 89 -8.43 -8.59 -12.62
N ASP A 90 -7.98 -8.52 -11.37
CA ASP A 90 -6.57 -8.72 -11.03
C ASP A 90 -6.14 -10.17 -11.25
N ALA A 91 -6.98 -11.16 -10.90
CA ALA A 91 -6.70 -12.57 -11.16
C ALA A 91 -6.61 -12.90 -12.67
N GLU A 92 -7.53 -12.38 -13.48
CA GLU A 92 -7.51 -12.59 -14.94
C GLU A 92 -6.27 -11.94 -15.58
N ARG A 93 -5.91 -10.74 -15.11
CA ARG A 93 -4.70 -10.04 -15.57
C ARG A 93 -3.42 -10.76 -15.17
N ILE A 94 -3.37 -11.37 -13.99
CA ILE A 94 -2.24 -12.20 -13.54
C ILE A 94 -2.10 -13.43 -14.45
N ASN A 95 -3.19 -14.18 -14.68
CA ASN A 95 -3.17 -15.35 -15.56
C ASN A 95 -2.68 -14.99 -16.98
N ASN A 96 -3.14 -13.86 -17.54
CA ASN A 96 -2.68 -13.40 -18.86
C ASN A 96 -1.17 -13.09 -18.89
N LEU A 97 -0.63 -12.57 -17.78
CA LEU A 97 0.80 -12.30 -17.66
C LEU A 97 1.61 -13.60 -17.54
N GLU A 98 1.12 -14.59 -16.80
CA GLU A 98 1.73 -15.91 -16.70
C GLU A 98 1.82 -16.59 -18.08
N ASP A 99 0.71 -16.62 -18.83
CA ASP A 99 0.66 -17.16 -20.19
C ASP A 99 1.67 -16.47 -21.14
N LYS A 100 1.80 -15.14 -21.02
CA LYS A 100 2.75 -14.36 -21.82
C LYS A 100 4.20 -14.68 -21.45
N VAL A 101 4.49 -14.87 -20.16
CA VAL A 101 5.83 -15.25 -19.69
C VAL A 101 6.19 -16.63 -20.22
N ASP A 102 5.29 -17.61 -20.14
CA ASP A 102 5.51 -18.96 -20.66
C ASP A 102 5.73 -18.97 -22.18
N SER A 103 5.00 -18.12 -22.91
CA SER A 103 5.20 -17.92 -24.35
C SER A 103 6.59 -17.35 -24.66
N ILE A 104 7.06 -16.37 -23.89
CA ILE A 104 8.39 -15.78 -24.04
C ILE A 104 9.47 -16.81 -23.74
N VAL A 105 9.32 -17.58 -22.66
CA VAL A 105 10.26 -18.65 -22.28
C VAL A 105 10.38 -19.68 -23.39
N SER A 106 9.25 -20.17 -23.91
CA SER A 106 9.22 -21.13 -25.02
C SER A 106 9.92 -20.61 -26.27
N ARG A 107 9.75 -19.32 -26.58
CA ARG A 107 10.38 -18.68 -27.74
C ARG A 107 11.88 -18.46 -27.51
N MET A 108 12.29 -18.19 -26.29
CA MET A 108 13.69 -18.08 -25.91
C MET A 108 14.40 -19.43 -26.03
N GLU A 109 13.77 -20.52 -25.58
CA GLU A 109 14.28 -21.88 -25.78
C GLU A 109 14.50 -22.19 -27.26
N GLN A 110 13.51 -21.91 -28.11
CA GLN A 110 13.63 -22.09 -29.57
C GLN A 110 14.81 -21.30 -30.15
N PHE A 111 15.03 -20.07 -29.71
CA PHE A 111 16.18 -19.28 -30.14
C PHE A 111 17.50 -19.86 -29.65
N THR A 112 17.57 -20.32 -28.40
CA THR A 112 18.80 -20.96 -27.87
C THR A 112 19.15 -22.23 -28.64
N ASP A 113 18.15 -23.04 -29.00
CA ASP A 113 18.36 -24.24 -29.80
C ASP A 113 18.78 -23.91 -31.24
N ALA A 114 18.19 -22.89 -31.86
CA ALA A 114 18.60 -22.43 -33.18
C ALA A 114 20.06 -21.92 -33.17
N ILE A 115 20.45 -21.15 -32.16
CA ILE A 115 21.83 -20.68 -31.98
C ILE A 115 22.80 -21.86 -31.80
N ARG A 116 22.41 -22.85 -30.98
CA ARG A 116 23.21 -24.07 -30.78
C ARG A 116 23.41 -24.85 -32.08
N GLN A 117 22.35 -25.02 -32.87
CA GLN A 117 22.44 -25.63 -34.20
C GLN A 117 23.36 -24.83 -35.13
N ILE A 118 23.31 -23.50 -35.06
CA ILE A 118 24.15 -22.61 -35.86
C ILE A 118 25.63 -22.81 -35.53
N GLN A 119 25.96 -22.78 -34.25
CA GLN A 119 27.33 -23.00 -33.77
C GLN A 119 27.86 -24.38 -34.14
N ASN A 120 27.02 -25.42 -34.05
CA ASN A 120 27.39 -26.78 -34.44
C ASN A 120 27.72 -26.89 -35.94
N HIS A 121 26.95 -26.26 -36.83
CA HIS A 121 27.25 -26.30 -38.26
C HIS A 121 28.55 -25.53 -38.59
N LEU A 122 28.81 -24.39 -37.94
CA LEU A 122 30.04 -23.61 -38.16
C LEU A 122 31.28 -24.38 -37.71
N ASN A 123 31.22 -25.02 -36.53
CA ASN A 123 32.33 -25.83 -36.01
C ASN A 123 32.61 -27.07 -36.88
N ASN A 124 31.57 -27.69 -37.46
CA ASN A 124 31.74 -28.87 -38.32
C ASN A 124 32.24 -28.50 -39.73
N GLN A 125 31.84 -27.34 -40.27
CA GLN A 125 32.38 -26.83 -41.55
C GLN A 125 33.89 -26.53 -41.49
N GLN A 126 34.38 -26.05 -40.34
CA GLN A 126 35.81 -25.78 -40.15
C GLN A 126 36.70 -27.03 -40.14
N LYS A 127 36.17 -28.22 -39.81
CA LYS A 127 36.93 -29.48 -39.81
C LYS A 127 36.99 -30.16 -41.18
N SER A 128 36.00 -29.98 -42.05
CA SER A 128 35.91 -30.65 -43.36
C SER A 128 36.86 -30.08 -44.43
N ASN A 129 37.21 -28.80 -44.36
CA ASN A 129 38.02 -28.13 -45.39
C ASN A 129 39.55 -28.23 -45.19
N LYS A 130 40.05 -29.12 -44.33
CA LYS A 130 41.50 -29.36 -44.18
C LYS A 130 41.99 -30.50 -45.09
N LYS A 131 41.90 -30.29 -46.40
CA LYS A 131 42.83 -30.84 -47.39
C LYS A 131 43.26 -29.70 -48.30
N SER A 132 44.37 -29.07 -47.95
CA SER A 132 45.09 -28.17 -48.84
C SER A 132 46.58 -28.34 -48.59
N TYR A 133 47.23 -28.89 -49.61
CA TYR A 133 48.67 -28.78 -49.80
C TYR A 133 49.00 -27.31 -50.04
N TYR A 134 49.33 -26.56 -49.00
CA TYR A 134 50.40 -25.55 -49.01
C TYR A 134 50.50 -24.89 -47.63
N ASN A 135 51.74 -24.84 -47.17
CA ASN A 135 52.17 -24.25 -45.92
C ASN A 135 52.13 -22.72 -46.05
N ASN A 136 51.53 -22.00 -45.10
CA ASN A 136 52.13 -20.76 -44.62
C ASN A 136 51.63 -20.35 -43.24
N SER A 137 52.60 -20.30 -42.33
CA SER A 137 52.51 -19.74 -40.99
C SER A 137 52.51 -18.22 -41.06
N SER A 138 51.66 -17.56 -40.27
CA SER A 138 52.05 -16.54 -39.26
C SER A 138 50.97 -15.47 -39.01
N TYR A 139 50.67 -15.28 -37.72
CA TYR A 139 49.86 -14.21 -37.09
C TYR A 139 48.32 -14.32 -37.14
N SER A 140 47.79 -15.05 -36.15
CA SER A 140 46.52 -14.66 -35.53
C SER A 140 46.69 -13.24 -34.95
N ARG A 141 46.13 -12.22 -35.63
CA ARG A 141 45.97 -10.89 -35.03
C ARG A 141 44.91 -11.01 -33.95
N GLN A 142 45.32 -11.33 -32.73
CA GLN A 142 44.56 -10.96 -31.55
C GLN A 142 44.55 -9.44 -31.51
N THR A 143 43.45 -8.81 -31.93
CA THR A 143 43.25 -7.39 -31.64
C THR A 143 43.35 -7.25 -30.11
N PRO A 144 44.17 -6.33 -29.57
CA PRO A 144 44.26 -6.14 -28.13
C PRO A 144 42.85 -5.93 -27.60
N ARG A 145 42.40 -6.76 -26.65
CA ARG A 145 41.09 -6.59 -25.99
C ARG A 145 41.06 -5.17 -25.43
N MET A 146 40.23 -4.31 -26.04
CA MET A 146 40.11 -2.92 -25.58
C MET A 146 39.59 -2.94 -24.15
N LYS A 147 40.25 -2.16 -23.29
CA LYS A 147 39.84 -2.05 -21.90
C LYS A 147 38.53 -1.26 -21.84
N PRO A 148 37.60 -1.59 -20.92
CA PRO A 148 36.44 -0.76 -20.68
C PRO A 148 36.87 0.67 -20.32
N LEU A 149 36.18 1.66 -20.87
CA LEU A 149 36.49 3.07 -20.68
C LEU A 149 35.48 3.73 -19.73
N ALA A 150 35.98 4.63 -18.90
CA ALA A 150 35.13 5.58 -18.20
C ALA A 150 34.56 6.61 -19.19
N GLU A 151 33.47 7.27 -18.81
CA GLU A 151 32.75 8.25 -19.62
C GLU A 151 33.66 9.37 -20.17
N GLU A 152 34.58 9.88 -19.35
CA GLU A 152 35.59 10.87 -19.73
C GLU A 152 36.55 10.35 -20.82
N GLY A 153 36.99 9.10 -20.68
CA GLY A 153 37.87 8.44 -21.63
C GLY A 153 37.19 8.20 -22.97
N LEU A 154 35.91 7.80 -22.94
CA LEU A 154 35.13 7.59 -24.14
C LEU A 154 34.81 8.92 -24.85
N ALA A 155 34.41 9.95 -24.11
CA ALA A 155 34.14 11.28 -24.67
C ALA A 155 35.36 11.84 -25.40
N LYS A 156 36.54 11.74 -24.79
CA LYS A 156 37.82 12.13 -25.40
C LYS A 156 38.11 11.33 -26.67
N ARG A 157 37.84 10.03 -26.66
CA ARG A 157 38.08 9.14 -27.81
C ARG A 157 37.13 9.43 -28.98
N LEU A 158 35.85 9.67 -28.70
CA LEU A 158 34.84 10.02 -29.70
C LEU A 158 34.92 11.49 -30.15
N SER A 159 35.77 12.30 -29.50
CA SER A 159 35.87 13.76 -29.71
C SER A 159 34.53 14.48 -29.48
N VAL A 160 33.83 14.10 -28.41
CA VAL A 160 32.51 14.65 -28.01
C VAL A 160 32.58 15.19 -26.58
N SER A 161 31.74 16.16 -26.23
CA SER A 161 31.63 16.63 -24.84
C SER A 161 30.96 15.58 -23.95
N LEU A 162 31.26 15.61 -22.65
CA LEU A 162 30.62 14.69 -21.67
C LEU A 162 29.10 14.81 -21.67
N GLU A 163 28.59 16.04 -21.78
CA GLU A 163 27.15 16.32 -21.82
C GLU A 163 26.48 15.75 -23.06
N ALA A 164 27.11 15.88 -24.23
CA ALA A 164 26.57 15.31 -25.46
C ALA A 164 26.61 13.78 -25.44
N LEU A 165 27.64 13.16 -24.86
CA LEU A 165 27.71 11.72 -24.67
C LEU A 165 26.59 11.20 -23.75
N ARG A 166 26.32 11.90 -22.64
CA ARG A 166 25.22 11.57 -21.71
C ARG A 166 23.86 11.72 -22.36
N LYS A 167 23.67 12.82 -23.07
CA LYS A 167 22.43 13.11 -23.79
C LYS A 167 22.13 12.01 -24.80
N GLU A 168 23.10 11.67 -25.65
CA GLU A 168 22.92 10.63 -26.68
C GLU A 168 22.71 9.23 -26.07
N ARG A 169 23.30 8.94 -24.91
CA ARG A 169 23.03 7.70 -24.17
C ARG A 169 21.58 7.61 -23.68
N ILE A 170 20.97 8.73 -23.29
CA ILE A 170 19.59 8.79 -22.79
C ILE A 170 18.59 8.84 -23.96
N ASP A 171 18.91 9.61 -25.00
CA ASP A 171 18.03 9.87 -26.13
C ASP A 171 17.96 8.67 -27.10
N LEU A 172 19.02 7.86 -27.19
CA LEU A 172 19.10 6.71 -28.11
C LEU A 172 18.91 5.35 -27.38
N PRO A 173 18.12 4.42 -27.96
CA PRO A 173 18.11 3.03 -27.53
C PRO A 173 19.52 2.39 -27.65
N SER A 174 19.85 1.41 -26.80
CA SER A 174 21.21 0.81 -26.73
C SER A 174 21.82 0.46 -28.09
N PRO A 175 21.13 -0.24 -29.03
CA PRO A 175 21.71 -0.57 -30.34
C PRO A 175 22.05 0.66 -31.20
N HIS A 176 21.25 1.72 -31.10
CA HIS A 176 21.48 2.97 -31.82
C HIS A 176 22.63 3.77 -31.22
N PHE A 177 22.75 3.78 -29.89
CA PHE A 177 23.89 4.38 -29.21
C PHE A 177 25.21 3.71 -29.58
N VAL A 178 25.24 2.37 -29.64
CA VAL A 178 26.41 1.60 -30.07
C VAL A 178 26.79 1.95 -31.52
N ALA A 179 25.82 2.04 -32.43
CA ALA A 179 26.06 2.43 -33.82
C ALA A 179 26.54 3.89 -33.96
N TRP A 180 26.01 4.80 -33.13
CA TRP A 180 26.44 6.19 -33.07
C TRP A 180 27.90 6.31 -32.58
N CYS A 181 28.28 5.55 -31.55
CA CYS A 181 29.66 5.45 -31.08
C CYS A 181 30.56 4.90 -32.19
N LYS A 182 30.16 3.81 -32.84
CA LYS A 182 30.89 3.15 -33.93
C LYS A 182 31.20 4.08 -35.11
N ARG A 183 30.24 4.95 -35.48
CA ARG A 183 30.42 5.95 -36.54
C ARG A 183 31.42 7.06 -36.18
N ARG A 184 31.57 7.39 -34.89
CA ARG A 184 32.46 8.45 -34.41
C ARG A 184 33.83 7.94 -33.98
N ASP A 185 33.93 6.66 -33.61
CA ASP A 185 35.17 6.04 -33.19
C ASP A 185 36.10 5.83 -34.40
N THR A 186 37.32 6.34 -34.33
CA THR A 186 38.33 6.20 -35.41
C THR A 186 38.72 4.74 -35.66
N SER A 187 38.51 3.84 -34.71
CA SER A 187 38.74 2.41 -34.85
C SER A 187 37.47 1.64 -35.24
N ASN A 188 36.35 2.33 -35.52
CA ASN A 188 35.07 1.74 -35.90
C ASN A 188 34.54 0.74 -34.85
N ILE A 189 34.70 1.09 -33.57
CA ILE A 189 34.29 0.29 -32.40
C ILE A 189 33.01 0.85 -31.81
N GLY A 190 32.01 0.00 -31.63
CA GLY A 190 30.81 0.33 -30.87
C GLY A 190 31.11 0.30 -29.37
N TRP A 191 30.47 1.17 -28.60
CA TRP A 191 30.63 1.21 -27.15
C TRP A 191 29.26 1.10 -26.50
N GLU A 192 29.12 0.14 -25.58
CA GLU A 192 27.89 -0.08 -24.83
C GLU A 192 28.11 0.26 -23.36
N TYR A 193 27.16 0.97 -22.77
CA TYR A 193 27.21 1.31 -21.35
C TYR A 193 26.66 0.16 -20.51
N ASN A 194 27.49 -0.38 -19.62
CA ASN A 194 27.05 -1.38 -18.66
C ASN A 194 26.69 -0.69 -17.33
N GLN A 195 25.42 -0.79 -16.94
CA GLN A 195 24.89 -0.11 -15.75
C GLN A 195 25.50 -0.62 -14.43
N ASP A 196 25.83 -1.92 -14.36
CA ASP A 196 26.38 -2.55 -13.15
C ASP A 196 27.82 -2.10 -12.86
N THR A 197 28.60 -1.90 -13.93
CA THR A 197 30.01 -1.51 -13.84
C THR A 197 30.23 0.00 -13.95
N GLY A 198 29.26 0.75 -14.48
CA GLY A 198 29.40 2.17 -14.79
C GLY A 198 30.41 2.49 -15.89
N LEU A 199 30.83 1.47 -16.66
CA LEU A 199 31.87 1.57 -17.69
C LEU A 199 31.31 1.26 -19.08
N TYR A 200 31.98 1.80 -20.09
CA TYR A 200 31.69 1.54 -21.49
C TYR A 200 32.54 0.37 -21.98
N HIS A 201 31.87 -0.68 -22.47
CA HIS A 201 32.51 -1.88 -23.00
C HIS A 201 32.51 -1.85 -24.53
N PRO A 202 33.60 -2.30 -25.17
CA PRO A 202 33.66 -2.36 -26.63
C PRO A 202 32.79 -3.50 -27.16
N VAL A 203 31.94 -3.18 -28.15
CA VAL A 203 31.06 -4.10 -28.87
C VAL A 203 31.41 -4.03 -30.36
N MET A 204 31.75 -5.18 -30.97
CA MET A 204 32.14 -5.27 -32.39
C MET A 204 30.95 -5.41 -33.32
#